data_AF-A0AAV2UZL8-F1
#
_entry.id   AF-A0AAV2UZL8-F1
#
_cell.length_a   1.000
_cell.length_b   1.000
_cell.length_c   1.000
_cell.angle_alpha   90.00
_cell.angle_beta   90.00
_cell.angle_gamma   90.00
#
_symmetry.space_group_name_H-M   'P 1'
#
loop_
_entity.id
_entity.type
_entity.pdbx_description
1 polymer ?
#
loop_
_entity_poly.entity_id
_entity_poly.type
_entity_poly.pdbx_seq_one_letter_code
_entity_poly.pdbx_strand_id
1 'polypeptide(L)'
;MKNILLSLIGGSLILASASSFAVSKTDMDAKWICTTNASTSEVASDIDADKQMSTTALSATKAFAFAAENCRDCTKITCEAQN
;
A
#
# COMPACT_ATOMS: atom_id res chain seq x y z
N MET A 1 36.52 23.29 45.03
CA MET A 1 35.29 23.99 44.64
C MET A 1 35.14 23.90 43.13
N LYS A 2 33.90 23.66 42.70
CA LYS A 2 33.45 23.12 41.42
C LYS A 2 33.29 24.26 40.41
N ASN A 3 34.19 24.37 39.44
CA ASN A 3 34.09 25.37 38.39
C ASN A 3 33.94 24.68 37.03
N ILE A 4 32.68 24.68 36.61
CA ILE A 4 32.12 24.23 35.33
C ILE A 4 32.79 25.05 34.22
N LEU A 5 33.92 24.57 33.69
CA LEU A 5 34.56 25.10 32.50
C LEU A 5 34.23 24.17 31.33
N LEU A 6 33.06 24.48 30.74
CA LEU A 6 32.76 24.41 29.32
C LEU A 6 33.18 23.13 28.57
N SER A 7 32.45 22.06 28.86
CA SER A 7 32.22 20.95 27.94
C SER A 7 31.40 21.47 26.75
N LEU A 8 32.03 21.86 25.63
CA LEU A 8 31.31 22.34 24.44
C LEU A 8 32.13 22.25 23.14
N ILE A 9 32.76 21.10 22.87
CA ILE A 9 33.22 20.75 21.53
C ILE A 9 32.97 19.25 21.32
N GLY A 10 31.70 18.87 21.23
CA GLY A 10 31.30 17.49 21.01
C GLY A 10 29.91 17.46 20.41
N GLY A 11 29.83 17.07 19.15
CA GLY A 11 28.58 16.76 18.46
C GLY A 11 28.19 17.83 17.45
N SER A 12 28.69 17.68 16.23
CA SER A 12 28.02 18.24 15.05
C SER A 12 26.57 17.79 15.06
N LEU A 13 25.66 18.74 15.21
CA LEU A 13 24.23 18.55 15.13
C LEU A 13 23.88 18.17 13.68
N ILE A 14 23.74 16.87 13.40
CA ILE A 14 23.15 16.40 12.15
C ILE A 14 21.65 16.64 12.26
N LEU A 15 21.20 17.79 11.75
CA LEU A 15 19.79 18.06 11.55
C LEU A 15 19.33 17.28 10.31
N ALA A 16 19.06 15.99 10.48
CA ALA A 16 18.44 15.19 9.44
C ALA A 16 17.00 15.68 9.26
N SER A 17 16.76 16.46 8.20
CA SER A 17 15.43 16.89 7.80
C SER A 17 14.63 15.65 7.40
N ALA A 18 13.73 15.19 8.28
CA ALA A 18 12.75 14.18 7.95
C ALA A 18 11.72 14.82 7.00
N SER A 19 11.91 14.67 5.69
CA SER A 19 10.88 14.97 4.70
C SER A 19 9.72 14.01 4.95
N SER A 20 8.69 14.50 5.63
CA SER A 20 7.47 13.76 5.86
C SER A 20 6.74 13.69 4.52
N PHE A 21 6.79 12.54 3.85
CA PHE A 21 5.93 12.30 2.70
C PHE A 21 4.48 12.40 3.20
N ALA A 22 3.71 13.35 2.67
CA ALA A 22 2.28 13.37 2.89
C ALA A 22 1.70 12.11 2.27
N VAL A 23 1.48 11.08 3.10
CA VAL A 23 0.68 9.92 2.72
C VAL A 23 -0.73 10.46 2.50
N SER A 24 -1.12 10.60 1.24
CA SER A 24 -2.54 10.77 0.87
C SER A 24 -3.33 9.70 1.62
N LYS A 25 -4.27 10.12 2.47
CA LYS A 25 -5.08 9.18 3.23
C LYS A 25 -5.77 8.24 2.25
N THR A 26 -5.61 6.93 2.43
CA THR A 26 -6.38 5.93 1.68
C THR A 26 -7.85 6.18 1.94
N ASP A 27 -8.61 6.47 0.88
CA ASP A 27 -10.05 6.69 0.98
C ASP A 27 -10.77 5.35 1.14
N MET A 28 -11.10 4.99 2.37
CA MET A 28 -11.76 3.72 2.68
C MET A 28 -13.25 3.72 2.33
N ASP A 29 -13.83 4.90 2.06
CA ASP A 29 -15.24 5.08 1.72
C ASP A 29 -15.47 5.05 0.20
N ALA A 30 -14.43 5.30 -0.60
CA ALA A 30 -14.45 5.10 -2.03
C ALA A 30 -14.73 3.63 -2.41
N LYS A 31 -15.18 3.42 -3.65
CA LYS A 31 -15.20 2.07 -4.24
C LYS A 31 -13.85 1.79 -4.86
N TRP A 32 -13.38 0.56 -4.77
CA TRP A 32 -12.07 0.12 -5.19
C TRP A 32 -12.19 -1.03 -6.18
N ILE A 33 -11.39 -0.98 -7.22
CA ILE A 33 -11.12 -2.10 -8.11
C ILE A 33 -9.71 -2.56 -7.81
N CYS A 34 -9.54 -3.85 -7.55
CA CYS A 34 -8.23 -4.45 -7.38
C CYS A 34 -7.92 -5.33 -8.58
N THR A 35 -6.64 -5.49 -8.91
CA THR A 35 -6.13 -6.40 -9.93
C THR A 35 -4.90 -7.11 -9.37
N THR A 36 -4.60 -8.29 -9.88
CA THR A 36 -3.39 -9.04 -9.54
C THR A 36 -2.45 -9.08 -10.75
N ASN A 37 -1.15 -9.25 -10.50
CA ASN A 37 -0.17 -9.44 -11.59
C ASN A 37 -0.03 -10.91 -12.02
N ALA A 38 -0.96 -11.79 -11.64
CA ALA A 38 -0.89 -13.19 -12.00
C ALA A 38 -0.98 -13.36 -13.52
N SER A 39 -0.36 -14.42 -14.04
CA SER A 39 -0.61 -14.85 -15.42
C SER A 39 -2.08 -15.24 -15.56
N THR A 40 -2.70 -14.90 -16.69
CA THR A 40 -4.07 -15.31 -16.99
C THR A 40 -4.15 -16.84 -16.95
N SER A 41 -5.04 -17.37 -16.11
CA SER A 41 -5.29 -18.81 -16.00
C SER A 41 -5.96 -19.35 -17.27
N GLU A 42 -5.76 -20.64 -17.56
CA GLU A 42 -6.50 -21.37 -18.60
C GLU A 42 -7.81 -21.96 -18.06
N VAL A 43 -8.04 -21.88 -16.74
CA VAL A 43 -9.24 -22.37 -16.07
C VAL A 43 -10.32 -21.31 -16.12
N ALA A 44 -11.48 -21.66 -16.68
CA ALA A 44 -12.60 -20.73 -16.89
C ALA A 44 -13.05 -20.01 -15.60
N SER A 45 -13.07 -20.70 -14.46
CA SER A 45 -13.46 -20.10 -13.16
C SER A 45 -12.51 -18.98 -12.73
N ASP A 46 -11.22 -19.14 -13.00
CA ASP A 46 -10.20 -18.18 -12.59
C ASP A 46 -10.24 -16.95 -13.51
N ILE A 47 -10.48 -17.17 -14.81
CA ILE A 47 -10.70 -16.08 -15.78
C ILE A 47 -11.93 -15.24 -15.38
N ASP A 48 -13.02 -15.89 -14.98
CA ASP A 48 -14.22 -15.18 -14.54
C ASP A 48 -13.97 -14.41 -13.24
N ALA A 49 -13.19 -14.95 -12.31
CA ALA A 49 -12.80 -14.26 -11.08
C ALA A 49 -11.92 -13.02 -11.37
N ASP A 50 -10.94 -13.14 -12.26
CA ASP A 50 -10.09 -12.03 -12.71
C ASP A 50 -10.90 -10.94 -13.41
N LYS A 51 -11.89 -11.33 -14.22
CA LYS A 51 -12.82 -10.40 -14.87
C LYS A 51 -13.71 -9.70 -13.85
N GLN A 52 -14.25 -10.42 -12.87
CA GLN A 52 -15.05 -9.81 -11.81
C GLN A 52 -14.22 -8.84 -10.98
N MET A 53 -12.99 -9.21 -10.66
CA MET A 53 -12.04 -8.41 -9.89
C MET A 53 -11.71 -7.08 -10.58
N SER A 54 -11.46 -7.12 -11.90
CA SER A 54 -11.12 -5.93 -12.69
C SER A 54 -12.31 -5.05 -13.07
N THR A 55 -13.56 -5.50 -12.88
CA THR A 55 -14.76 -4.74 -13.30
C THR A 55 -15.70 -4.38 -12.15
N THR A 56 -15.57 -5.04 -10.99
CA THR A 56 -16.47 -4.84 -9.86
C THR A 56 -15.84 -3.93 -8.82
N ALA A 57 -16.35 -2.71 -8.71
CA ALA A 57 -15.93 -1.78 -7.68
C ALA A 57 -16.58 -2.13 -6.33
N LEU A 58 -15.77 -2.53 -5.34
CA LEU A 58 -16.19 -2.95 -4.00
C LEU A 58 -15.65 -1.99 -2.93
N SER A 59 -16.03 -2.13 -1.65
CA SER A 59 -15.34 -1.39 -0.59
C SER A 59 -13.87 -1.82 -0.51
N ALA A 60 -12.98 -0.94 -0.04
CA ALA A 60 -11.53 -1.21 0.04
C ALA A 60 -11.20 -2.59 0.61
N THR A 61 -11.79 -2.94 1.76
CA THR A 61 -11.59 -4.24 2.43
C THR A 61 -12.07 -5.41 1.58
N LYS A 62 -13.22 -5.29 0.91
CA LYS A 62 -13.80 -6.36 0.09
C LYS A 62 -13.03 -6.55 -1.21
N ALA A 63 -12.64 -5.47 -1.86
CA ALA A 63 -11.85 -5.51 -3.09
C ALA A 63 -10.50 -6.19 -2.84
N PHE A 64 -9.82 -5.81 -1.76
CA PHE A 64 -8.55 -6.43 -1.38
C PHE A 64 -8.71 -7.89 -0.98
N ALA A 65 -9.72 -8.23 -0.16
CA ALA A 65 -9.96 -9.62 0.24
C ALA A 65 -10.28 -10.52 -0.97
N PHE A 66 -11.10 -10.03 -1.90
CA PHE A 66 -11.40 -10.75 -3.14
C PHE A 66 -10.13 -10.96 -3.98
N ALA A 67 -9.27 -9.95 -4.11
CA ALA A 67 -8.01 -10.09 -4.83
C ALA A 67 -7.05 -11.06 -4.13
N ALA A 68 -6.97 -11.02 -2.81
CA ALA A 68 -6.14 -11.93 -2.03
C ALA A 68 -6.60 -13.39 -2.12
N GLU A 69 -7.92 -13.64 -2.14
CA GLU A 69 -8.50 -14.97 -2.29
C GLU A 69 -8.21 -15.59 -3.67
N ASN A 70 -8.20 -14.76 -4.71
CA ASN A 70 -7.94 -15.18 -6.09
C ASN A 70 -6.46 -15.05 -6.49
N CYS A 71 -5.60 -14.62 -5.57
CA CYS A 71 -4.16 -14.45 -5.77
C CYS A 71 -3.41 -15.79 -5.61
N ARG A 72 -3.53 -16.69 -6.59
CA ARG A 72 -2.84 -18.00 -6.59
C ARG A 72 -1.32 -17.89 -6.76
N ASP A 73 -0.89 -17.17 -7.79
CA ASP A 73 0.52 -17.02 -8.20
C ASP A 73 0.92 -15.54 -8.34
N CYS A 74 0.19 -14.65 -7.69
CA CYS A 74 0.49 -13.23 -7.73
C CYS A 74 1.61 -12.89 -6.73
N THR A 75 2.36 -11.84 -7.04
CA THR A 75 3.32 -11.22 -6.10
C THR A 75 2.91 -9.80 -5.73
N LYS A 76 1.92 -9.25 -6.44
CA LYS A 76 1.45 -7.89 -6.32
C LYS A 76 -0.06 -7.82 -6.56
N ILE A 77 -0.74 -7.18 -5.61
CA ILE A 77 -2.11 -6.70 -5.75
C ILE A 77 -2.04 -5.19 -5.97
N THR A 78 -2.74 -4.68 -6.98
CA THR A 78 -2.88 -3.26 -7.27
C THR A 78 -4.33 -2.88 -7.08
N CYS A 79 -4.63 -1.92 -6.20
CA CYS A 79 -5.99 -1.44 -5.97
C CYS A 79 -6.08 0.05 -6.28
N GLU A 80 -7.10 0.43 -7.04
CA GLU A 80 -7.36 1.80 -7.44
C GLU A 80 -8.74 2.23 -6.98
N ALA A 81 -8.81 3.42 -6.36
CA ALA A 81 -10.06 4.03 -5.97
C ALA A 81 -10.77 4.55 -7.23
N GLN A 82 -12.00 4.09 -7.42
CA GLN A 82 -12.93 4.57 -8.43
C GLN A 82 -13.68 5.76 -7.84
N ASN A 83 -13.24 6.96 -8.22
CA ASN A 83 -13.95 8.22 -7.96
C ASN A 83 -15.14 8.40 -8.89
#